data_AF-A0A1G4KBC4-F1
#
_entry.id   AF-A0A1G4KBC4-F1
#
_cell.length_a   1.000
_cell.length_b   1.000
_cell.length_c   1.000
_cell.angle_alpha   90.00
_cell.angle_beta   90.00
_cell.angle_gamma   90.00
#
_symmetry.space_group_name_H-M   'P 1'
#
loop_
_entity.id
_entity.type
_entity.pdbx_description
1 polymer ?
#
loop_
_entity_poly.entity_id
_entity_poly.type
_entity_poly.pdbx_seq_one_letter_code
_entity_poly.pdbx_strand_id
1 'polypeptide(L)'
;MSRASKITLGLSCLFTATTVIGVHMVQEMERDVLRQGPIKDAQRVAEKHKTDAIDPSKQRKRLFNQSEHEVQKELRKKYEAIQPLSGEILTKDGQIVPKNENREESAK
;
A
#
# COMPACT_ATOMS: atom_id res chain seq x y z
N MET A 1 -65.97 13.70 2.33
CA MET A 1 -64.64 13.15 2.68
C MET A 1 -64.40 13.28 4.17
N SER A 2 -64.25 12.16 4.88
CA SER A 2 -64.03 12.14 6.33
C SER A 2 -62.75 12.90 6.71
N ARG A 3 -62.84 13.80 7.70
CA ARG A 3 -61.73 14.63 8.20
C ARG A 3 -60.56 13.76 8.70
N ALA A 4 -60.87 12.61 9.29
CA ALA A 4 -59.88 11.65 9.77
C ALA A 4 -58.97 11.14 8.64
N SER A 5 -59.54 10.83 7.48
CA SER A 5 -58.79 10.27 6.34
C SER A 5 -57.82 11.27 5.71
N LYS A 6 -58.13 12.58 5.78
CA LYS A 6 -57.20 13.64 5.34
C LYS A 6 -56.02 13.80 6.29
N ILE A 7 -56.26 13.65 7.58
CA ILE A 7 -55.22 13.74 8.62
C ILE A 7 -54.27 12.56 8.48
N THR A 8 -54.78 11.34 8.36
CA THR A 8 -53.92 10.15 8.20
C THR A 8 -53.10 10.21 6.91
N LEU A 9 -53.69 10.70 5.81
CA LEU A 9 -52.97 10.91 4.56
C LEU A 9 -51.82 11.92 4.74
N GLY A 10 -52.10 13.09 5.33
CA GLY A 10 -51.06 14.10 5.57
C GLY A 10 -49.95 13.60 6.49
N LEU A 11 -50.30 12.87 7.54
CA LEU A 11 -49.34 12.32 8.50
C LEU A 11 -48.47 11.23 7.86
N SER A 12 -49.06 10.39 7.00
CA SER A 12 -48.30 9.38 6.24
C SER A 12 -47.29 10.02 5.29
N CYS A 13 -47.70 11.04 4.53
CA CYS A 13 -46.80 11.77 3.64
C CYS A 13 -45.66 12.46 4.39
N LEU A 14 -45.97 13.09 5.52
CA LEU A 14 -45.00 13.78 6.36
C LEU A 14 -43.99 12.80 6.95
N PHE A 15 -44.46 11.66 7.47
CA PHE A 15 -43.60 10.59 7.98
C PHE A 15 -42.65 10.05 6.91
N THR A 16 -43.14 9.79 5.70
CA THR A 16 -42.26 9.36 4.60
C THR A 16 -41.22 10.42 4.24
N ALA A 17 -41.59 11.69 4.20
CA ALA A 17 -40.66 12.77 3.88
C ALA A 17 -39.55 12.90 4.94
N THR A 18 -39.89 12.82 6.23
CA THR A 18 -38.89 12.84 7.30
C THR A 18 -37.96 11.64 7.26
N THR A 19 -38.47 10.44 6.97
CA THR A 19 -37.61 9.25 6.81
C THR A 19 -36.61 9.42 5.67
N VAL A 20 -37.04 9.93 4.51
CA VAL A 20 -36.15 10.15 3.36
C VAL A 20 -35.04 11.14 3.69
N ILE A 21 -35.39 12.29 4.30
CA ILE A 21 -34.40 13.30 4.72
C ILE A 21 -33.42 12.69 5.74
N GLY A 22 -33.93 11.97 6.73
CA GLY A 22 -33.10 11.33 7.76
C GLY A 22 -32.10 10.34 7.18
N VAL A 23 -32.51 9.51 6.21
CA VAL A 23 -31.60 8.57 5.54
C VAL A 23 -30.51 9.30 4.76
N HIS A 24 -30.83 10.37 4.04
CA HIS A 24 -29.82 11.14 3.32
C HIS A 24 -28.80 11.81 4.27
N MET A 25 -29.26 12.33 5.41
CA MET A 25 -28.34 12.87 6.42
C MET A 25 -27.38 11.81 6.95
N VAL A 26 -27.87 10.61 7.28
CA VAL A 26 -27.03 9.51 7.77
C VAL A 26 -26.03 9.06 6.70
N GLN A 27 -26.45 8.97 5.44
CA GLN A 27 -25.59 8.61 4.32
C GLN A 27 -24.45 9.61 4.09
N GLU A 28 -24.72 10.91 4.24
CA GLU A 28 -23.69 11.95 4.14
C GLU A 28 -22.67 11.84 5.26
N MET A 29 -23.12 11.62 6.50
CA MET A 29 -22.23 11.42 7.65
C MET A 29 -21.32 10.21 7.47
N GLU A 30 -21.86 9.08 6.99
CA GLU A 30 -21.07 7.88 6.71
C GLU A 30 -20.04 8.11 5.60
N ARG A 31 -20.41 8.86 4.56
CA ARG A 31 -19.52 9.21 3.44
C ARG A 31 -18.35 10.08 3.92
N ASP A 32 -18.59 11.01 4.83
CA ASP A 32 -17.55 11.85 5.41
C ASP A 32 -16.60 11.06 6.33
N VAL A 33 -17.12 10.05 7.05
CA VAL A 33 -16.30 9.13 7.85
C VAL A 33 -15.43 8.25 6.95
N LEU A 34 -15.94 7.80 5.80
CA LEU A 34 -15.20 6.94 4.87
C LEU A 34 -13.95 7.64 4.30
N ARG A 35 -13.99 8.96 4.10
CA ARG A 35 -12.84 9.77 3.66
C ARG A 35 -11.77 9.97 4.74
N GLN A 36 -12.01 9.52 5.98
CA GLN A 36 -11.04 9.63 7.06
C GLN A 36 -9.89 8.60 6.96
N GLY A 37 -9.99 7.56 6.12
CA GLY A 37 -8.93 6.56 5.97
C GLY A 37 -7.58 7.19 5.58
N PRO A 38 -7.49 7.85 4.41
CA PRO A 38 -6.27 8.53 3.98
C PRO A 38 -5.84 9.68 4.89
N ILE A 39 -6.79 10.38 5.53
CA ILE A 39 -6.51 11.51 6.41
C ILE A 39 -5.86 11.03 7.72
N LYS A 40 -6.38 9.96 8.33
CA LYS A 40 -5.80 9.35 9.53
C LYS A 40 -4.45 8.69 9.24
N ASP A 41 -4.27 8.09 8.05
CA ASP A 41 -2.97 7.55 7.66
C ASP A 41 -1.94 8.64 7.36
N ALA A 42 -2.33 9.76 6.74
CA ALA A 42 -1.46 10.92 6.55
C ALA A 42 -1.00 11.52 7.88
N GLN A 43 -1.89 11.59 8.89
CA GLN A 43 -1.53 12.01 10.24
C GLN A 43 -0.55 11.05 10.90
N ARG A 44 -0.78 9.73 10.79
CA ARG A 44 0.12 8.70 11.33
C ARG A 44 1.52 8.77 10.71
N VAL A 45 1.60 9.01 9.41
CA VAL A 45 2.88 9.16 8.71
C VAL A 45 3.57 10.46 9.13
N ALA A 46 2.84 11.58 9.21
CA ALA A 46 3.37 12.85 9.67
C ALA A 46 3.91 12.80 11.11
N GLU A 47 3.22 12.10 12.02
CA GLU A 47 3.69 11.87 13.39
C GLU A 47 4.95 10.99 13.45
N LYS A 48 5.02 9.94 12.62
CA LYS A 48 6.24 9.13 12.48
C LYS A 48 7.42 9.96 11.96
N HIS A 49 7.20 10.82 10.97
CA HIS A 49 8.24 11.71 10.47
C HIS A 49 8.73 12.71 11.53
N LYS A 50 7.82 13.25 12.36
CA LYS A 50 8.19 14.16 13.47
C LYS A 50 8.98 13.43 14.55
N THR A 51 8.55 12.23 14.95
CA THR A 51 9.25 11.42 15.96
C THR A 51 10.59 10.89 15.48
N ASP A 52 10.72 10.52 14.20
CA ASP A 52 11.99 10.11 13.61
C ASP A 52 12.98 11.27 13.44
N ALA A 53 12.50 12.52 13.37
CA ALA A 53 13.35 13.71 13.37
C ALA A 53 13.87 14.07 14.77
N ILE A 54 13.20 13.61 15.83
CA ILE A 54 13.56 13.91 17.23
C ILE A 54 14.63 12.94 17.76
N ASP A 55 14.75 11.74 17.18
CA ASP A 55 15.71 10.72 17.62
C ASP A 55 17.02 10.75 16.79
N PRO A 56 18.10 11.39 17.29
CA PRO A 56 19.37 11.49 16.56
C PRO A 56 20.02 10.13 16.30
N SER A 57 19.68 9.09 17.06
CA SER A 57 20.22 7.74 16.87
C SER A 57 19.66 7.07 15.60
N LYS A 58 18.38 7.28 15.30
CA LYS A 58 17.73 6.78 14.07
C LYS A 58 18.25 7.50 12.84
N GLN A 59 18.49 8.81 12.93
CA GLN A 59 19.03 9.57 11.81
C GLN A 59 20.45 9.10 11.45
N ARG A 60 21.29 8.83 12.45
CA ARG A 60 22.63 8.24 12.24
C ARG A 60 22.56 6.87 11.59
N LYS A 61 21.64 6.00 12.02
CA LYS A 61 21.42 4.67 11.40
C LYS A 61 20.97 4.79 9.94
N ARG A 62 20.07 5.73 9.62
CA ARG A 62 19.62 5.98 8.24
C ARG A 62 20.78 6.40 7.33
N LEU A 63 21.62 7.33 7.80
CA LEU A 63 22.80 7.79 7.06
C LEU A 63 23.82 6.66 6.85
N PHE A 64 24.06 5.85 7.88
CA PHE A 64 24.94 4.69 7.78
C PHE A 64 24.44 3.67 6.74
N ASN A 65 23.15 3.30 6.82
CA ASN A 65 22.54 2.38 5.86
C ASN A 65 22.60 2.89 4.41
N GLN A 66 22.47 4.21 4.21
CA GLN A 66 22.61 4.82 2.88
C GLN A 66 24.04 4.68 2.35
N SER A 67 25.04 5.02 3.17
CA SER A 67 26.45 4.86 2.79
C SER A 67 26.83 3.41 2.52
N GLU A 68 26.35 2.46 3.32
CA GLU A 68 26.61 1.03 3.12
C GLU A 68 26.00 0.54 1.79
N HIS A 69 24.78 0.98 1.48
CA HIS A 69 24.10 0.61 0.23
C HIS A 69 24.79 1.19 -1.01
N GLU A 70 25.36 2.39 -0.92
CA GLU A 70 26.20 2.96 -1.98
C GLU A 70 27.46 2.12 -2.22
N VAL A 71 28.17 1.75 -1.15
CA VAL A 71 29.34 0.87 -1.22
C VAL A 71 28.99 -0.50 -1.81
N GLN A 72 27.85 -1.09 -1.42
CA GLN A 72 27.38 -2.36 -1.98
C GLN A 72 27.12 -2.26 -3.49
N LYS A 73 26.51 -1.15 -3.96
CA LYS A 73 26.30 -0.91 -5.39
C LYS A 73 27.60 -0.80 -6.16
N GLU A 74 28.60 -0.12 -5.61
CA GLU A 74 29.91 0.01 -6.24
C GLU A 74 30.65 -1.33 -6.29
N LEU A 75 30.64 -2.09 -5.20
CA LEU A 75 31.20 -3.44 -5.17
C LEU A 75 30.53 -4.33 -6.21
N ARG A 76 29.19 -4.31 -6.27
CA ARG A 76 28.44 -5.07 -7.26
C ARG A 76 28.86 -4.73 -8.70
N LYS A 77 29.00 -3.44 -9.03
CA LYS A 77 29.50 -3.02 -10.35
C LYS A 77 30.92 -3.52 -10.63
N LYS A 78 31.82 -3.48 -9.63
CA LYS A 78 33.19 -3.98 -9.77
C LYS A 78 33.21 -5.49 -10.00
N TYR A 79 32.40 -6.25 -9.28
CA TYR A 79 32.30 -7.70 -9.45
C TYR A 79 31.64 -8.07 -10.78
N GLU A 80 30.60 -7.34 -11.21
CA GLU A 80 29.96 -7.53 -12.52
C GLU A 80 30.93 -7.22 -13.68
N ALA A 81 31.88 -6.30 -13.50
CA ALA A 81 32.90 -5.98 -14.51
C ALA A 81 34.03 -7.02 -14.56
N ILE A 82 34.43 -7.59 -13.42
CA ILE A 82 35.52 -8.57 -13.31
C ILE A 82 35.04 -9.97 -13.68
N GLN A 83 33.79 -10.30 -13.35
CA GLN A 83 33.11 -11.52 -13.74
C GLN A 83 31.94 -11.14 -14.64
N PRO A 84 32.13 -11.07 -15.98
CA PRO A 84 30.96 -11.19 -16.83
C PRO A 84 30.29 -12.50 -16.40
N LEU A 85 29.04 -12.42 -15.96
CA LEU A 85 28.19 -13.58 -15.69
C LEU A 85 27.92 -14.27 -17.05
N SER A 86 28.95 -14.75 -17.74
CA SER A 86 28.82 -15.79 -18.74
C SER A 86 28.26 -16.97 -17.97
N GLY A 87 26.99 -17.29 -18.23
CA GLY A 87 26.22 -18.29 -17.52
C GLY A 87 26.67 -19.73 -17.78
N GLU A 88 27.98 -19.96 -17.79
CA GLU A 88 28.63 -21.23 -18.02
C GLU A 88 29.07 -21.79 -16.68
N ILE A 89 28.28 -22.73 -16.15
CA ILE A 89 28.58 -23.43 -14.91
C ILE A 89 29.37 -24.69 -15.30
N LEU A 90 30.68 -24.71 -15.03
CA LEU A 90 31.51 -25.90 -15.23
C LEU A 90 31.26 -26.89 -14.08
N THR A 91 30.51 -27.94 -14.36
CA THR A 91 30.36 -29.09 -13.45
C THR A 91 31.60 -30.01 -13.57
N LYS A 92 31.96 -30.72 -12.49
CA LYS A 92 33.21 -31.53 -12.38
C LYS A 92 33.42 -32.55 -13.50
N ASP A 93 32.39 -32.89 -14.26
CA ASP A 93 32.41 -33.86 -15.36
C ASP A 93 32.74 -33.22 -16.73
N GLY A 94 33.10 -31.93 -16.75
CA GLY A 94 33.55 -31.24 -17.97
C GLY A 94 32.46 -30.97 -19.01
N GLN A 95 31.18 -31.15 -18.64
CA GLN A 95 30.05 -30.82 -19.50
C GLN A 95 29.60 -29.37 -19.29
N ILE A 96 29.50 -28.64 -20.41
CA ILE A 96 29.03 -27.27 -20.49
C ILE A 96 27.49 -27.31 -20.52
N VAL A 97 26.83 -27.00 -19.40
CA VAL A 97 25.36 -26.90 -19.37
C VAL A 97 24.94 -25.43 -19.44
N PRO A 98 24.30 -24.98 -20.53
CA PRO A 98 23.75 -23.64 -20.60
C PRO A 98 22.58 -23.49 -19.60
N LYS A 99 22.60 -22.43 -18.80
CA LYS A 99 21.63 -22.14 -17.72
C LYS A 99 20.14 -22.18 -18.12
N ASN A 100 19.82 -22.14 -19.41
CA ASN A 100 18.44 -22.10 -19.91
C ASN A 100 17.77 -23.48 -20.03
N GLU A 101 18.51 -24.58 -19.95
CA GLU A 101 17.97 -25.93 -20.20
C GLU A 101 17.18 -26.48 -18.99
N ASN A 102 17.62 -26.16 -17.76
CA ASN A 102 16.98 -26.68 -16.53
C ASN A 102 15.64 -26.01 -16.17
N ARG A 103 15.24 -24.94 -16.86
CA ARG A 103 13.95 -24.28 -16.58
C ARG A 103 12.78 -24.89 -17.35
N GLU A 104 13.06 -25.65 -18.42
CA GLU A 104 12.02 -26.29 -19.23
C GLU A 104 11.67 -27.71 -18.74
N GLU A 105 12.61 -28.45 -18.15
CA GLU A 105 12.31 -29.80 -17.62
C GLU A 105 11.58 -29.81 -16.28
N SER A 106 11.66 -28.74 -15.47
CA SER A 106 10.99 -28.66 -14.17
C SER A 106 9.52 -28.19 -14.25
N ALA A 107 9.01 -27.92 -15.47
CA ALA A 107 7.65 -27.44 -15.72
C ALA A 107 6.74 -28.48 -16.42
N LYS A 108 7.15 -29.76 -16.49
CA LYS A 108 6.31 -30.89 -16.88
C LYS A 108 5.99 -31.79 -15.69
#